data_AF-A0A554LVU7-F1
#
_entry.id   AF-A0A554LVU7-F1
#
_cell.length_a   1.000
_cell.length_b   1.000
_cell.length_c   1.000
_cell.angle_alpha   90.00
_cell.angle_beta   90.00
_cell.angle_gamma   90.00
#
_symmetry.space_group_name_H-M   'P 1'
#
loop_
_entity.id
_entity.type
_entity.pdbx_description
1 polymer ?
#
loop_
_entity_poly.entity_id
_entity_poly.type
_entity_poly.pdbx_seq_one_letter_code
_entity_poly.pdbx_strand_id
1 'polypeptide(L)'
;MPQLNKTTKKIGREYFKTVAAMLGSAFGLIAALAWNEAIRDLIDRYISPGSTLLSKFIYAIIATILVVLVAIWLGRLAQIIDKKVIGD
;
A
#
# COMPACT_ATOMS: atom_id res chain seq x y z
N MET A 1 -37.07 -17.61 15.96
CA MET A 1 -35.87 -17.15 16.70
C MET A 1 -35.06 -16.17 15.83
N PRO A 2 -35.29 -14.86 15.92
CA PRO A 2 -34.67 -13.84 15.05
C PRO A 2 -33.22 -13.48 15.36
N GLN A 3 -32.75 -13.79 16.57
CA GLN A 3 -31.44 -13.34 17.07
C GLN A 3 -30.25 -14.19 16.56
N LEU A 4 -30.51 -15.42 16.06
CA LEU A 4 -29.46 -16.32 15.58
C LEU A 4 -28.77 -15.79 14.32
N ASN A 5 -29.52 -15.20 13.37
CA ASN A 5 -28.95 -14.77 12.10
C ASN A 5 -28.03 -13.54 12.24
N LYS A 6 -28.32 -12.67 13.21
CA LYS A 6 -27.59 -11.41 13.40
C LYS A 6 -26.20 -11.69 13.96
N THR A 7 -26.10 -12.60 14.91
CA THR A 7 -24.85 -13.01 15.54
C THR A 7 -23.95 -13.77 14.56
N THR A 8 -24.49 -14.75 13.81
CA THR A 8 -23.70 -15.48 12.80
C THR A 8 -23.19 -14.55 11.69
N LYS A 9 -24.02 -13.60 11.22
CA LYS A 9 -23.62 -12.62 10.21
C LYS A 9 -22.59 -11.60 10.74
N LYS A 10 -22.65 -11.25 12.02
CA LYS A 10 -21.66 -10.39 12.69
C LYS A 10 -20.33 -11.10 12.86
N ILE A 11 -20.32 -12.35 13.36
CA ILE A 11 -19.11 -13.16 13.52
C ILE A 11 -18.40 -13.36 12.18
N GLY A 12 -19.14 -13.74 11.12
CA GLY A 12 -18.58 -13.89 9.79
C GLY A 12 -17.96 -12.58 9.29
N ARG A 13 -18.63 -11.44 9.46
CA ARG A 13 -18.12 -10.13 9.06
C ARG A 13 -16.84 -9.75 9.81
N GLU A 14 -16.81 -9.95 11.13
CA GLU A 14 -15.63 -9.68 11.97
C GLU A 14 -14.44 -10.53 11.52
N TYR A 15 -14.68 -11.82 11.27
CA TYR A 15 -13.67 -12.75 10.78
C TYR A 15 -13.11 -12.32 9.41
N PHE A 16 -13.97 -12.04 8.44
CA PHE A 16 -13.53 -11.58 7.11
C PHE A 16 -12.77 -10.26 7.18
N LYS A 17 -13.19 -9.33 8.05
CA LYS A 17 -12.47 -8.07 8.26
C LYS A 17 -11.04 -8.31 8.76
N THR A 18 -10.88 -9.18 9.75
CA THR A 18 -9.56 -9.52 10.31
C THR A 18 -8.68 -10.23 9.28
N VAL A 19 -9.21 -11.23 8.56
CA VAL A 19 -8.47 -11.94 7.52
C VAL A 19 -8.07 -11.00 6.39
N ALA A 20 -8.98 -10.12 5.94
CA ALA A 20 -8.68 -9.14 4.91
C ALA A 20 -7.59 -8.14 5.35
N ALA A 21 -7.58 -7.71 6.60
CA ALA A 21 -6.54 -6.83 7.13
C ALA A 21 -5.16 -7.52 7.16
N MET A 22 -5.11 -8.79 7.61
CA MET A 22 -3.87 -9.58 7.64
C MET A 22 -3.33 -9.88 6.24
N LEU A 23 -4.20 -10.25 5.30
CA LEU A 23 -3.80 -10.48 3.91
C LEU A 23 -3.38 -9.17 3.24
N GLY A 24 -4.13 -8.09 3.46
CA GLY A 24 -3.81 -6.77 2.94
C GLY A 24 -2.44 -6.28 3.40
N SER A 25 -2.07 -6.50 4.67
CA SER A 25 -0.74 -6.15 5.17
C SER A 25 0.36 -7.03 4.58
N ALA A 26 0.15 -8.33 4.49
CA ALA A 26 1.11 -9.26 3.88
C ALA A 26 1.35 -8.94 2.39
N PHE A 27 0.29 -8.71 1.62
CA PHE A 27 0.40 -8.28 0.22
C PHE A 27 1.02 -6.90 0.08
N GLY A 28 0.74 -5.97 1.01
CA GLY A 28 1.40 -4.67 1.06
C GLY A 28 2.92 -4.79 1.18
N LEU A 29 3.40 -5.71 2.02
CA LEU A 29 4.83 -5.99 2.17
C LEU A 29 5.44 -6.57 0.88
N ILE A 30 4.78 -7.57 0.29
CA ILE A 30 5.24 -8.20 -0.97
C ILE A 30 5.28 -7.16 -2.09
N ALA A 31 4.24 -6.34 -2.21
CA ALA A 31 4.17 -5.28 -3.21
C ALA A 31 5.29 -4.25 -3.03
N ALA A 32 5.58 -3.83 -1.79
CA ALA A 32 6.67 -2.90 -1.50
C ALA A 32 8.03 -3.46 -1.94
N LEU A 33 8.29 -4.75 -1.68
CA LEU A 33 9.52 -5.42 -2.10
C LEU A 33 9.61 -5.54 -3.62
N ALA A 34 8.53 -5.98 -4.28
CA ALA A 34 8.48 -6.15 -5.73
C ALA A 34 8.69 -4.82 -6.48
N TRP A 35 8.08 -3.73 -6.02
CA TRP A 35 8.29 -2.41 -6.62
C TRP A 35 9.71 -1.90 -6.41
N ASN A 36 10.31 -2.11 -5.23
CA ASN A 36 11.72 -1.78 -4.99
C ASN A 36 12.64 -2.53 -5.97
N GLU A 37 12.42 -3.83 -6.18
CA GLU A 37 13.24 -4.64 -7.09
C GLU A 37 13.00 -4.25 -8.56
N ALA A 38 11.75 -4.07 -8.98
CA ALA A 38 11.40 -3.65 -10.34
C ALA A 38 12.02 -2.29 -10.73
N ILE A 39 12.03 -1.32 -9.81
CA ILE A 39 12.64 0.00 -10.08
C ILE A 39 14.16 -0.15 -10.24
N ARG A 40 14.82 -0.97 -9.41
CA ARG A 40 16.26 -1.22 -9.51
C ARG A 40 16.62 -1.89 -10.83
N ASP A 41 15.92 -2.97 -11.18
CA ASP A 41 16.14 -3.69 -12.43
C ASP A 41 15.91 -2.80 -13.66
N LEU A 42 14.89 -1.93 -13.61
CA LEU A 42 14.60 -0.99 -14.67
C LEU A 42 15.73 0.06 -14.83
N ILE A 43 16.25 0.59 -13.73
CA ILE A 43 17.37 1.53 -13.76
C ILE A 43 18.64 0.83 -14.29
N ASP A 44 18.95 -0.36 -13.78
CA ASP A 44 20.15 -1.11 -14.17
C ASP A 44 20.09 -1.54 -15.64
N ARG A 45 18.90 -1.86 -16.16
CA ARG A 45 18.73 -2.30 -17.55
C ARG A 45 18.68 -1.17 -18.57
N TYR A 46 18.07 -0.02 -18.24
CA TYR A 46 17.80 1.04 -19.22
C TYR A 46 18.64 2.31 -19.05
N ILE A 47 19.19 2.59 -17.86
CA ILE A 47 19.89 3.86 -17.59
C ILE A 47 21.40 3.69 -17.55
N SER A 48 21.92 2.74 -16.78
CA SER A 48 23.36 2.46 -16.71
C SER A 48 23.60 1.03 -16.26
N PRO A 49 24.25 0.19 -17.07
CA PRO A 49 24.59 -1.17 -16.65
C PRO A 49 25.61 -1.12 -15.51
N GLY A 50 25.19 -1.57 -14.34
CA GLY A 50 26.06 -1.75 -13.16
C GLY A 50 25.76 -0.80 -12.00
N SER A 51 26.21 -1.23 -10.81
CA SER A 51 26.03 -0.57 -9.51
C SER A 51 26.86 0.71 -9.33
N THR A 52 27.06 1.46 -10.40
CA THR A 52 27.77 2.74 -10.42
C THR A 52 27.04 3.74 -9.52
N LEU A 53 27.78 4.65 -8.89
CA LEU A 53 27.26 5.67 -7.98
C LEU A 53 26.04 6.42 -8.56
N LEU A 54 26.06 6.69 -9.87
CA LEU A 54 24.98 7.35 -10.62
C LEU A 54 23.65 6.58 -10.57
N SER A 55 23.65 5.25 -10.77
CA SER A 55 22.44 4.41 -10.69
C SER A 55 21.80 4.47 -9.31
N LYS A 56 22.62 4.49 -8.24
CA LYS A 56 22.14 4.61 -6.85
C LYS A 56 21.54 5.99 -6.57
N PHE A 57 22.14 7.06 -7.10
CA PHE A 57 21.59 8.42 -6.96
C PHE A 57 20.24 8.55 -7.67
N ILE A 58 20.11 8.00 -8.89
CA ILE A 58 18.85 8.03 -9.64
C ILE A 58 17.76 7.23 -8.92
N TYR A 59 18.10 6.02 -8.45
CA TYR A 59 17.19 5.21 -7.62
C TYR A 59 16.69 5.99 -6.41
N ALA A 60 17.59 6.65 -5.66
CA ALA A 60 17.23 7.42 -4.48
C ALA A 60 16.25 8.56 -4.80
N ILE A 61 16.51 9.33 -5.85
CA ILE A 61 15.63 10.43 -6.27
C ILE A 61 14.25 9.91 -6.65
N ILE A 62 14.18 8.85 -7.48
CA ILE A 62 12.91 8.25 -7.90
C ILE A 62 12.13 7.72 -6.69
N ALA A 63 12.81 7.00 -5.78
CA ALA A 63 12.19 6.47 -4.58
C ALA A 63 11.63 7.58 -3.68
N THR A 64 12.36 8.68 -3.49
CA THR A 64 11.87 9.83 -2.70
C THR A 64 10.63 10.46 -3.34
N ILE A 65 10.64 10.68 -4.66
CA ILE A 65 9.48 11.23 -5.36
C ILE A 65 8.26 10.33 -5.17
N LEU A 66 8.42 9.01 -5.36
CA LEU A 66 7.33 8.05 -5.19
C LEU A 66 6.78 8.07 -3.76
N VAL A 67 7.64 8.07 -2.74
CA VAL A 67 7.22 8.13 -1.34
C VAL A 67 6.43 9.41 -1.05
N VAL A 68 6.89 10.56 -1.54
CA VAL A 68 6.19 11.84 -1.35
C VAL A 68 4.82 11.84 -2.04
N LEU A 69 4.74 11.34 -3.27
CA LEU A 69 3.48 11.25 -4.00
C LEU A 69 2.46 10.35 -3.28
N VAL A 70 2.91 9.18 -2.82
CA VAL A 70 2.05 8.25 -2.05
C VAL A 70 1.62 8.89 -0.73
N ALA A 71 2.51 9.57 -0.01
CA ALA A 71 2.18 10.25 1.24
C ALA A 71 1.11 11.33 1.05
N ILE A 72 1.24 12.17 0.02
CA ILE A 72 0.24 13.20 -0.31
C ILE A 72 -1.10 12.55 -0.69
N TRP A 73 -1.06 11.47 -1.48
CA TRP A 73 -2.27 10.78 -1.90
C TRP A 73 -3.02 10.15 -0.72
N LEU A 74 -2.31 9.45 0.17
CA LEU A 74 -2.87 8.90 1.40
C LEU A 74 -3.44 10.00 2.31
N GLY A 75 -2.74 11.13 2.44
CA GLY A 75 -3.24 12.29 3.20
C GLY A 75 -4.56 12.84 2.65
N ARG A 76 -4.72 12.92 1.32
CA ARG A 76 -5.98 13.32 0.69
C ARG A 76 -7.10 12.30 0.89
N LEU A 77 -6.80 11.01 0.80
CA LEU A 77 -7.78 9.95 1.04
C LEU A 77 -8.29 9.96 2.48
N ALA A 78 -7.40 10.18 3.46
CA ALA A 78 -7.78 10.29 4.87
C ALA A 78 -8.79 11.45 5.08
N GLN A 79 -8.52 12.62 4.49
CA GLN A 79 -9.45 13.77 4.58
C GLN A 79 -10.82 13.50 3.96
N ILE A 80 -10.90 12.72 2.88
CA ILE A 80 -12.18 12.35 2.24
C ILE A 80 -12.98 11.42 3.15
N ILE A 81 -12.32 10.46 3.79
CA ILE A 81 -12.95 9.52 4.71
C ILE A 81 -13.46 10.27 5.94
N ASP A 82 -12.64 11.15 6.53
CA ASP A 82 -13.02 11.94 7.71
C ASP A 82 -14.23 12.84 7.43
N LYS A 83 -14.26 13.52 6.27
CA LYS A 83 -15.43 14.32 5.87
C LYS A 83 -16.71 13.51 5.76
N LYS A 84 -16.64 12.26 5.27
CA LYS A 84 -17.80 11.40 5.12
C LYS A 84 -18.30 10.86 6.46
N VAL A 85 -17.43 10.68 7.45
CA VAL A 85 -17.80 10.21 8.79
C VAL A 85 -18.44 11.31 9.64
N ILE A 86 -18.09 12.57 9.42
CA ILE A 86 -18.60 13.73 10.18
C ILE A 86 -19.84 14.37 9.52
N GLY A 87 -20.03 14.16 8.20
CA GLY A 87 -21.13 14.74 7.42
C GLY A 87 -22.44 13.96 7.42
N ASP A 88 -22.51 12.83 8.12
CA ASP A 88 -23.69 11.96 8.28
C ASP A 88 -24.34 12.15 9.67
#